data_AF-A0A4V6KUF6-F1
#
_entry.id   AF-A0A4V6KUF6-F1
#
_cell.length_a   1.000
_cell.length_b   1.000
_cell.length_c   1.000
_cell.angle_alpha   90.00
_cell.angle_beta   90.00
_cell.angle_gamma   90.00
#
_symmetry.space_group_name_H-M   'P 1'
#
loop_
_entity.id
_entity.type
_entity.pdbx_description
1 polymer ?
#
loop_
_entity_poly.entity_id
_entity_poly.type
_entity_poly.pdbx_seq_one_letter_code
_entity_poly.pdbx_strand_id
1 'polypeptide(L)'
;MKKLNRYRAGMYLVFHYREIRLELNQLIRQHNFAGALQAIINYLRSLTADHRVDELCRHIYFVGTLYRRGNHYVRYIIENLFVRSLAGMRRICSPHEWTLVENRLPLSFLEIQWKQQHLFI
;
A
#
# COMPACT_ATOMS: atom_id res chain seq x y z
N MET A 1 -2.30 12.25 19.88
CA MET A 1 -1.34 12.36 18.75
C MET A 1 -2.02 12.98 17.53
N LYS A 2 -1.44 14.00 16.88
CA LYS A 2 -1.94 14.51 15.59
C LYS A 2 -1.75 13.45 14.50
N LYS A 3 -2.80 13.19 13.70
CA LYS A 3 -2.74 12.25 12.56
C LYS A 3 -1.73 12.74 11.50
N LEU A 4 -1.11 11.80 10.79
CA LEU A 4 -0.17 12.10 9.71
C LEU A 4 -0.91 12.69 8.51
N ASN A 5 -0.50 13.88 8.07
CA ASN A 5 -0.93 14.43 6.79
C ASN A 5 -0.12 13.82 5.63
N ARG A 6 -0.53 14.11 4.39
CA ARG A 6 0.13 13.59 3.17
C ARG A 6 1.64 13.85 3.10
N TYR A 7 2.09 15.00 3.61
CA TYR A 7 3.51 15.35 3.59
C TYR A 7 4.31 14.48 4.56
N ARG A 8 3.91 14.42 5.83
CA ARG A 8 4.59 13.57 6.83
C ARG A 8 4.50 12.09 6.46
N ALA A 9 3.34 11.66 5.93
CA ALA A 9 3.17 10.31 5.41
C ALA A 9 4.14 10.01 4.26
N GLY A 10 4.26 10.93 3.30
CA GLY A 10 5.22 10.84 2.19
C GLY A 10 6.68 10.72 2.66
N MET A 11 7.08 11.46 3.69
CA MET A 11 8.42 11.34 4.26
C MET A 11 8.70 9.95 4.85
N TYR A 12 7.69 9.35 5.51
CA TYR A 12 7.81 7.96 5.97
C TYR A 12 7.95 6.98 4.79
N LEU A 13 7.20 7.18 3.70
CA LEU A 13 7.33 6.37 2.48
C LEU A 13 8.75 6.43 1.92
N VAL A 14 9.28 7.64 1.72
CA VAL A 14 10.64 7.86 1.19
C VAL A 14 11.71 7.20 2.06
N PHE A 15 11.54 7.21 3.39
CA PHE A 15 12.49 6.59 4.31
C PHE A 15 12.42 5.05 4.26
N HIS A 16 11.23 4.49 4.10
CA HIS A 16 11.00 3.04 4.16
C HIS A 16 11.34 2.33 2.85
N TYR A 17 10.99 2.89 1.69
CA TYR A 17 11.19 2.29 0.37
C TYR A 17 12.48 2.82 -0.27
N ARG A 18 13.62 2.24 0.09
CA ARG A 18 14.94 2.73 -0.33
C ARG A 18 15.21 2.48 -1.80
N GLU A 19 14.66 1.39 -2.32
CA GLU A 19 14.81 0.86 -3.68
C GLU A 19 14.23 1.83 -4.72
N ILE A 20 13.11 2.48 -4.39
CA ILE A 20 12.42 3.46 -5.26
C ILE A 20 12.51 4.89 -4.71
N ARG A 21 13.47 5.15 -3.81
CA ARG A 21 13.57 6.41 -3.06
C ARG A 21 13.68 7.64 -3.95
N LEU A 22 14.37 7.56 -5.09
CA LEU A 22 14.54 8.70 -6.00
C LEU A 22 13.20 9.16 -6.59
N GLU A 23 12.43 8.22 -7.12
CA GLU A 23 11.08 8.46 -7.66
C GLU A 23 10.15 9.00 -6.57
N LEU A 24 10.16 8.39 -5.38
CA LEU A 24 9.34 8.86 -4.25
C LEU A 24 9.71 10.28 -3.82
N ASN A 25 11.00 10.62 -3.76
CA ASN A 25 11.42 11.98 -3.43
C ASN A 25 10.89 13.00 -4.44
N GLN A 26 10.96 12.69 -5.73
CA GLN A 26 10.43 13.56 -6.77
C GLN A 26 8.92 13.78 -6.61
N LEU A 27 8.15 12.70 -6.46
CA LEU A 27 6.69 12.75 -6.33
C LEU A 27 6.24 13.50 -5.06
N ILE A 28 6.91 13.27 -3.93
CA ILE A 28 6.58 13.94 -2.67
C ILE A 28 6.93 15.43 -2.70
N ARG A 29 8.04 15.83 -3.35
CA ARG A 29 8.37 17.25 -3.58
C ARG A 29 7.34 17.96 -4.44
N GLN A 30 6.73 17.24 -5.39
CA GLN A 30 5.63 17.74 -6.22
C GLN A 30 4.25 17.66 -5.52
N HIS A 31 4.21 17.36 -4.22
CA HIS A 31 2.99 17.15 -3.44
C HIS A 31 2.07 16.04 -3.99
N ASN A 32 2.61 15.12 -4.79
CA ASN A 32 1.87 14.04 -5.44
C ASN A 32 1.92 12.75 -4.60
N PHE A 33 1.19 12.74 -3.49
CA PHE A 33 1.10 11.56 -2.60
C PHE A 33 0.44 10.35 -3.28
N ALA A 34 -0.56 10.59 -4.14
CA ALA A 34 -1.22 9.53 -4.90
C ALA A 34 -0.24 8.84 -5.87
N GLY A 35 0.55 9.62 -6.61
CA GLY A 35 1.60 9.11 -7.48
C GLY A 35 2.67 8.35 -6.69
N ALA A 36 3.09 8.86 -5.52
CA ALA A 36 4.04 8.15 -4.67
C ALA A 36 3.50 6.79 -4.20
N LEU A 37 2.22 6.71 -3.85
CA LEU A 37 1.58 5.45 -3.50
C LEU A 37 1.46 4.52 -4.71
N GLN A 38 1.22 5.05 -5.91
CA GLN A 38 1.19 4.26 -7.15
C GLN A 38 2.57 3.66 -7.47
N ALA A 39 3.65 4.43 -7.31
CA ALA A 39 5.02 3.94 -7.47
C ALA A 39 5.32 2.76 -6.51
N ILE A 40 4.87 2.88 -5.26
CA ILE A 40 4.96 1.77 -4.28
C ILE A 40 4.17 0.56 -4.78
N ILE A 41 2.92 0.72 -5.23
CA ILE A 41 2.12 -0.40 -5.74
C ILE A 41 2.83 -1.10 -6.90
N ASN A 42 3.45 -0.35 -7.81
CA ASN A 42 4.20 -0.91 -8.92
C ASN A 42 5.40 -1.73 -8.44
N TYR A 43 6.14 -1.21 -7.46
CA TYR A 43 7.24 -1.92 -6.81
C TYR A 43 6.76 -3.19 -6.07
N LEU A 44 5.64 -3.13 -5.35
CA LEU A 44 5.09 -4.32 -4.70
C LEU A 44 4.67 -5.38 -5.71
N ARG A 45 4.12 -4.97 -6.86
CA ARG A 45 3.79 -5.89 -7.95
C ARG A 45 5.03 -6.56 -8.54
N SER A 46 6.18 -5.88 -8.62
CA SER A 46 7.43 -6.53 -9.05
C SER A 46 7.90 -7.54 -8.01
N LEU A 47 7.83 -7.21 -6.71
CA LEU A 47 8.13 -8.19 -5.65
C LEU A 47 7.21 -9.43 -5.71
N THR A 48 5.94 -9.23 -6.04
CA THR A 48 5.00 -10.35 -6.25
C THR A 48 5.42 -11.22 -7.44
N ALA A 49 5.78 -10.62 -8.57
CA ALA A 49 6.22 -11.35 -9.76
C ALA A 49 7.54 -12.11 -9.54
N ASP A 50 8.42 -11.56 -8.68
CA ASP A 50 9.71 -12.16 -8.32
C ASP A 50 9.61 -13.19 -7.17
N HIS A 51 8.40 -13.56 -6.73
CA HIS A 51 8.16 -14.46 -5.60
C HIS A 51 8.79 -14.01 -4.26
N ARG A 52 9.03 -12.70 -4.08
CA ARG A 52 9.64 -12.10 -2.87
C ARG A 52 8.60 -11.81 -1.79
N VAL A 53 7.85 -12.83 -1.39
CA VAL A 53 6.64 -12.71 -0.54
C VAL A 53 6.92 -12.15 0.84
N ASP A 54 8.03 -12.52 1.47
CA ASP A 54 8.39 -12.00 2.80
C ASP A 54 8.61 -10.49 2.78
N GLU A 55 9.23 -9.98 1.71
CA GLU A 55 9.47 -8.56 1.52
C GLU A 55 8.17 -7.80 1.24
N LEU A 56 7.34 -8.35 0.35
CA LEU A 56 6.00 -7.86 0.09
C LEU A 56 5.21 -7.73 1.41
N CYS A 57 5.19 -8.75 2.25
CA CYS A 57 4.50 -8.74 3.54
C CYS A 57 4.99 -7.61 4.47
N ARG A 58 6.31 -7.40 4.57
CA ARG A 58 6.89 -6.31 5.38
C ARG A 58 6.40 -4.94 4.90
N HIS A 59 6.36 -4.73 3.59
CA HIS A 59 5.88 -3.47 3.02
C HIS A 59 4.37 -3.28 3.18
N ILE A 60 3.57 -4.33 3.02
CA ILE A 60 2.12 -4.29 3.26
C ILE A 60 1.83 -3.89 4.72
N TYR A 61 2.55 -4.49 5.67
CA TYR A 61 2.43 -4.13 7.09
C TYR A 61 2.74 -2.65 7.34
N PHE A 62 3.77 -2.12 6.67
CA PHE A 62 4.12 -0.71 6.76
C PHE A 62 3.02 0.21 6.22
N VAL A 63 2.41 -0.12 5.07
CA VAL A 63 1.25 0.62 4.53
C VAL A 63 0.08 0.59 5.52
N GLY A 64 -0.17 -0.56 6.17
CA GLY A 64 -1.16 -0.67 7.25
C GLY A 64 -0.88 0.25 8.44
N THR A 65 0.39 0.40 8.81
CA THR A 65 0.80 1.34 9.86
C THR A 65 0.59 2.79 9.44
N LEU A 66 0.87 3.13 8.18
CA LEU A 66 0.62 4.45 7.62
C LEU A 66 -0.87 4.79 7.61
N TYR A 67 -1.70 3.83 7.19
CA TYR A 67 -3.16 3.95 7.19
C TYR A 67 -3.72 4.29 8.57
N ARG A 68 -3.35 3.52 9.60
CA ARG A 68 -3.82 3.73 10.98
C ARG A 68 -3.44 5.10 11.54
N ARG A 69 -2.26 5.61 11.15
CA ARG A 69 -1.72 6.90 11.62
C ARG A 69 -2.15 8.08 10.74
N GLY A 70 -2.61 7.83 9.52
CA GLY A 70 -2.98 8.83 8.53
C GLY A 70 -4.24 9.63 8.89
N ASN A 71 -4.32 10.86 8.37
CA ASN A 71 -5.56 11.64 8.38
C ASN A 71 -6.54 11.11 7.32
N HIS A 72 -7.71 11.75 7.23
CA HIS A 72 -8.75 11.36 6.28
C HIS A 72 -8.24 11.24 4.85
N TYR A 73 -7.48 12.22 4.35
CA TYR A 73 -6.93 12.20 2.99
C TYR A 73 -5.96 11.03 2.77
N VAL A 74 -5.02 10.78 3.69
CA VAL A 74 -4.06 9.67 3.57
C VAL A 74 -4.79 8.34 3.55
N ARG A 75 -5.77 8.15 4.44
CA ARG A 75 -6.59 6.94 4.50
C ARG A 75 -7.36 6.73 3.20
N TYR A 76 -8.03 7.78 2.72
CA TYR A 76 -8.78 7.75 1.48
C TYR A 76 -7.89 7.31 0.30
N ILE A 77 -6.69 7.88 0.13
CA ILE A 77 -5.79 7.51 -0.97
C ILE A 77 -5.31 6.05 -0.85
N ILE A 78 -5.01 5.58 0.37
CA ILE A 78 -4.63 4.17 0.61
C ILE A 78 -5.77 3.21 0.28
N GLU A 79 -6.98 3.50 0.74
CA GLU A 79 -8.17 2.68 0.44
C GLU A 79 -8.43 2.62 -1.07
N ASN A 80 -8.25 3.73 -1.77
CA ASN A 80 -8.64 3.84 -3.16
C ASN A 80 -7.59 3.28 -4.13
N LEU A 81 -6.30 3.38 -3.82
CA LEU A 81 -5.22 2.88 -4.68
C LEU A 81 -4.69 1.54 -4.18
N PHE A 82 -4.21 1.49 -2.93
CA PHE A 82 -3.52 0.33 -2.42
C PHE A 82 -4.48 -0.85 -2.18
N VAL A 83 -5.58 -0.65 -1.45
CA VAL A 83 -6.51 -1.76 -1.16
C VAL A 83 -7.12 -2.32 -2.46
N ARG A 84 -7.47 -1.46 -3.42
CA ARG A 84 -7.93 -1.92 -4.75
C ARG A 84 -6.88 -2.71 -5.52
N SER A 85 -5.60 -2.34 -5.41
CA SER A 85 -4.53 -3.04 -6.10
C SER A 85 -4.28 -4.47 -5.58
N LEU A 86 -4.75 -4.81 -4.37
CA LEU A 86 -4.61 -6.16 -3.79
C LEU A 86 -5.26 -7.24 -4.67
N ALA A 87 -6.39 -6.95 -5.31
CA ALA A 87 -7.02 -7.90 -6.23
C ALA A 87 -6.14 -8.20 -7.45
N GLY A 88 -5.38 -7.20 -7.92
CA GLY A 88 -4.41 -7.39 -9.01
C GLY A 88 -3.22 -8.24 -8.56
N MET A 89 -2.67 -7.97 -7.37
CA MET A 89 -1.58 -8.76 -6.79
C MET A 89 -1.98 -10.22 -6.54
N ARG A 90 -3.21 -10.46 -6.04
CA ARG A 90 -3.75 -11.82 -5.83
C ARG A 90 -3.74 -12.67 -7.09
N ARG A 91 -3.95 -12.08 -8.26
CA ARG A 91 -3.93 -12.81 -9.54
C ARG A 91 -2.52 -13.23 -9.99
N ILE A 92 -1.49 -12.60 -9.42
CA ILE A 92 -0.08 -12.84 -9.77
C ILE A 92 0.54 -13.84 -8.79
N CYS A 93 0.18 -13.77 -7.51
CA CYS A 93 0.59 -14.75 -6.51
C CYS A 93 0.06 -16.16 -6.81
N SER A 94 0.83 -17.19 -6.46
CA SER A 94 0.25 -18.52 -6.26
C SER A 94 -0.73 -18.53 -5.06
N PRO A 95 -1.64 -19.51 -4.97
CA PRO A 95 -2.59 -19.61 -3.85
C PRO A 95 -1.90 -19.68 -2.47
N HIS A 96 -0.76 -20.36 -2.38
CA HIS A 96 0.00 -20.46 -1.14
C HIS A 96 0.61 -19.12 -0.72
N GLU A 97 1.25 -18.42 -1.67
CA GLU A 97 1.84 -17.11 -1.42
C GLU A 97 0.78 -16.07 -1.04
N TRP A 98 -0.37 -16.10 -1.72
CA TRP A 98 -1.48 -15.21 -1.38
C TRP A 98 -1.99 -15.46 0.04
N THR A 99 -2.08 -16.71 0.47
CA THR A 99 -2.47 -17.05 1.85
C THR A 99 -1.51 -16.43 2.87
N LEU A 100 -0.20 -16.43 2.59
CA LEU A 100 0.78 -15.76 3.46
C LEU A 100 0.58 -14.24 3.51
N VAL A 101 0.33 -13.62 2.35
CA VAL A 101 0.04 -12.19 2.25
C VAL A 101 -1.25 -11.82 2.99
N GLU A 102 -2.32 -12.57 2.78
CA GLU A 102 -3.63 -12.33 3.37
C GLU A 102 -3.59 -12.40 4.90
N ASN A 103 -2.86 -13.37 5.46
CA ASN A 103 -2.62 -13.50 6.90
C ASN A 103 -1.84 -12.32 7.51
N ARG A 104 -1.14 -11.52 6.69
CA ARG A 104 -0.39 -10.33 7.12
C ARG A 104 -1.12 -9.03 6.81
N LEU A 105 -2.23 -9.06 6.08
CA LEU A 105 -3.03 -7.87 5.80
C LEU A 105 -3.70 -7.36 7.09
N PRO A 106 -3.73 -6.04 7.32
CA PRO A 106 -4.56 -5.46 8.36
C PRO A 106 -6.04 -5.82 8.14
N LEU A 107 -6.76 -6.21 9.21
CA LEU A 107 -8.19 -6.53 9.15
C LEU A 107 -9.02 -5.42 8.48
N SER A 108 -8.68 -4.15 8.73
CA SER A 108 -9.34 -3.01 8.08
C SER A 108 -9.26 -3.05 6.55
N PHE A 109 -8.15 -3.55 5.99
CA PHE A 109 -8.02 -3.67 4.53
C PHE A 109 -8.90 -4.79 3.96
N LEU A 110 -9.02 -5.91 4.68
CA LEU A 110 -9.94 -6.98 4.29
C LEU A 110 -11.40 -6.50 4.32
N GLU A 111 -11.80 -5.77 5.36
CA GLU A 111 -13.14 -5.16 5.45
C GLU A 111 -13.41 -4.16 4.32
N ILE A 112 -12.43 -3.30 4.00
CA ILE A 112 -12.56 -2.34 2.91
C ILE A 112 -12.64 -3.05 1.56
N GLN A 113 -11.81 -4.08 1.35
CA GLN A 113 -11.83 -4.87 0.13
C GLN A 113 -13.18 -5.59 -0.04
N TRP A 114 -13.71 -6.18 1.03
CA TRP A 114 -15.03 -6.80 1.02
C TRP A 114 -16.13 -5.78 0.66
N LYS A 115 -16.13 -4.59 1.30
CA LYS A 115 -17.07 -3.51 0.96
C LYS A 115 -16.95 -3.07 -0.51
N GLN A 116 -15.74 -2.88 -1.01
CA GLN A 116 -15.50 -2.45 -2.39
C GLN A 116 -15.99 -3.47 -3.44
N GLN A 117 -16.02 -4.75 -3.09
CA GLN A 117 -16.52 -5.82 -3.96
C GLN A 117 -18.06 -5.97 -3.93
N HIS A 118 -18.72 -5.49 -2.87
CA HIS A 118 -20.16 -5.69 -2.65
C HIS A 118 -20.99 -4.38 -2.71
N LEU A 119 -20.36 -3.23 -2.98
CA LEU A 119 -21.03 -1.92 -3.13
C LEU A 119 -21.46 -1.58 -4.57
N PHE A 120 -21.45 -2.55 -5.48
CA PHE A 120 -22.05 -2.43 -6.83
C PHE A 120 -23.33 -3.28 -6.92
N ILE A 121 -24.31 -2.99 -6.06
CA ILE A 121 -25.69 -3.47 -6.17
C ILE A 121 -26.62 -2.27 -6.08
#